data_AF-A0A542KVQ0-F1
#
_entry.id   AF-A0A542KVQ0-F1
#
_cell.length_a   1.000
_cell.length_b   1.000
_cell.length_c   1.000
_cell.angle_alpha   90.00
_cell.angle_beta   90.00
_cell.angle_gamma   90.00
#
_symmetry.space_group_name_H-M   'P 1'
#
loop_
_entity.id
_entity.type
_entity.pdbx_description
1 polymer ?
#
loop_
_entity_poly.entity_id
_entity_poly.type
_entity_poly.pdbx_seq_one_letter_code
_entity_poly.pdbx_strand_id
1 'polypeptide(L)'
;MLVNGVFAGLTFMPTASLVVGDVVPEHAGSASGLLQTTHQLGGAIGLAAIVSVSAAGAVPGAFVPGVRAAFLTASALTVVACVTTALILRTGRRDAPADG
;
A
#
# COMPACT_ATOMS: atom_id res chain seq x y z
N MET A 1 -17.43 -2.94 1.77
CA MET A 1 -16.83 -4.22 1.36
C MET A 1 -16.51 -4.29 -0.13
N LEU A 2 -17.38 -3.82 -1.03
CA LEU A 2 -17.08 -3.82 -2.48
C LEU A 2 -15.80 -3.07 -2.85
N VAL A 3 -15.62 -1.82 -2.40
CA VAL A 3 -14.41 -1.02 -2.69
C VAL A 3 -13.14 -1.71 -2.21
N ASN A 4 -13.16 -2.26 -0.99
CA ASN A 4 -12.03 -3.00 -0.44
C ASN A 4 -11.74 -4.29 -1.22
N GLY A 5 -12.77 -5.01 -1.65
CA GLY A 5 -12.62 -6.23 -2.45
C GLY A 5 -12.04 -5.95 -3.84
N VAL A 6 -12.51 -4.90 -4.51
CA VAL A 6 -11.96 -4.43 -5.79
C VAL A 6 -10.50 -4.03 -5.63
N PHE A 7 -10.18 -3.22 -4.62
CA PHE A 7 -8.81 -2.83 -4.31
C PHE A 7 -7.91 -4.04 -4.06
N ALA A 8 -8.34 -4.97 -3.21
CA ALA A 8 -7.58 -6.15 -2.88
C ALA A 8 -7.33 -7.04 -4.11
N GLY A 9 -8.37 -7.29 -4.92
CA GLY A 9 -8.23 -8.09 -6.14
C GLY A 9 -7.28 -7.46 -7.17
N LEU A 10 -7.32 -6.13 -7.33
CA LEU A 10 -6.45 -5.40 -8.25
C LEU A 10 -5.00 -5.27 -7.76
N THR A 11 -4.74 -5.46 -6.47
CA THR A 11 -3.40 -5.26 -5.88
C THR A 11 -2.73 -6.60 -5.58
N PHE A 12 -3.34 -7.44 -4.76
CA PHE A 12 -2.69 -8.66 -4.25
C PHE A 12 -2.40 -9.69 -5.35
N MET A 13 -3.34 -9.88 -6.27
CA MET A 13 -3.21 -10.88 -7.32
C MET A 13 -2.03 -10.59 -8.26
N PRO A 14 -1.93 -9.40 -8.90
CA PRO A 14 -0.78 -9.11 -9.77
C PRO A 14 0.53 -9.02 -8.99
N THR A 15 0.55 -8.48 -7.77
CA THR A 15 1.79 -8.38 -6.99
C THR A 15 2.37 -9.76 -6.67
N ALA A 16 1.54 -10.73 -6.25
CA ALA A 16 2.01 -12.08 -5.99
C ALA A 16 2.55 -12.75 -7.26
N SER A 17 1.85 -12.61 -8.39
CA SER A 17 2.29 -13.15 -9.67
C SER A 17 3.60 -12.53 -10.17
N LEU A 18 3.79 -11.22 -10.01
CA LEU A 18 5.02 -10.54 -10.42
C LEU A 18 6.23 -10.95 -9.56
N VAL A 19 6.06 -11.03 -8.24
CA VAL A 19 7.16 -11.35 -7.32
C VAL A 19 7.62 -12.81 -7.45
N VAL A 20 6.68 -13.74 -7.63
CA VAL A 20 7.01 -15.17 -7.73
C VAL A 20 7.35 -15.57 -9.17
N GLY A 21 6.75 -14.91 -10.16
CA GLY A 21 6.99 -15.22 -11.58
C GLY A 21 8.37 -14.82 -12.10
N ASP A 22 9.02 -13.82 -11.47
CA ASP A 22 10.32 -13.27 -11.90
C ASP A 22 11.53 -13.89 -11.16
N VAL A 23 11.29 -14.87 -10.29
CA VAL A 23 12.36 -15.51 -9.48
C VAL A 23 12.58 -16.97 -9.85
N VAL A 24 13.83 -17.40 -9.82
CA VAL A 24 14.23 -18.81 -10.02
C VAL A 24 13.50 -19.68 -8.96
N PRO A 25 13.00 -20.89 -9.30
CA PRO A 25 12.20 -21.71 -8.39
C PRO A 25 12.82 -21.93 -7.00
N GLU A 26 14.14 -22.01 -6.93
CA GLU A 26 14.94 -22.15 -5.69
C GLU A 26 14.77 -20.95 -4.73
N HIS A 27 14.42 -19.77 -5.23
CA HIS A 27 14.28 -18.53 -4.47
C HIS A 27 12.81 -18.14 -4.21
N ALA A 28 11.84 -18.91 -4.74
CA ALA A 28 10.41 -18.59 -4.62
C ALA A 28 9.94 -18.51 -3.16
N GLY A 29 10.48 -19.36 -2.28
CA GLY A 29 10.19 -19.33 -0.85
C GLY A 29 10.66 -18.03 -0.18
N SER A 30 11.88 -17.58 -0.48
CA SER A 30 12.43 -16.33 0.05
C SER A 30 11.70 -15.10 -0.51
N ALA A 31 11.36 -15.10 -1.79
CA ALA A 31 10.60 -14.01 -2.43
C ALA A 31 9.20 -13.86 -1.81
N SER A 32 8.48 -14.97 -1.63
CA SER A 32 7.18 -14.99 -0.96
C SER A 32 7.27 -14.54 0.50
N GLY A 33 8.30 -14.99 1.22
CA GLY A 33 8.59 -14.54 2.58
C GLY A 33 8.79 -13.03 2.67
N LEU A 34 9.62 -12.46 1.78
CA LEU A 34 9.85 -11.00 1.71
C LEU A 34 8.58 -10.23 1.35
N LEU A 35 7.75 -10.75 0.44
CA LEU A 35 6.47 -10.12 0.10
C LEU A 35 5.55 -10.08 1.33
N GLN A 36 5.44 -11.19 2.05
CA GLN A 36 4.59 -11.28 3.23
C GLN A 36 5.10 -10.42 4.39
N THR A 37 6.41 -10.35 4.63
CA THR A 37 6.96 -9.44 5.65
C THR A 37 6.72 -7.99 5.28
N THR A 38 6.86 -7.63 3.99
CA THR A 38 6.56 -6.28 3.49
C THR A 38 5.09 -5.92 3.70
N HIS A 39 4.15 -6.83 3.39
CA HIS A 39 2.73 -6.62 3.65
C HIS A 39 2.42 -6.42 5.14
N GLN A 40 2.98 -7.27 6.01
CA GLN A 40 2.78 -7.15 7.46
C GLN A 40 3.37 -5.84 8.01
N LEU A 41 4.57 -5.48 7.57
CA LEU A 41 5.23 -4.24 7.96
C LEU A 41 4.44 -3.02 7.48
N GLY A 42 3.98 -3.01 6.23
CA GLY A 42 3.14 -1.95 5.69
C GLY A 42 1.83 -1.79 6.46
N GLY A 43 1.16 -2.90 6.77
CA GLY A 43 -0.05 -2.91 7.59
C GLY A 43 0.18 -2.37 9.00
N ALA A 44 1.25 -2.81 9.66
CA ALA A 44 1.61 -2.36 11.01
C ALA A 44 1.93 -0.87 11.05
N ILE A 45 2.74 -0.37 10.11
CA ILE A 45 3.11 1.05 10.03
C ILE A 45 1.89 1.92 9.72
N GLY A 46 1.07 1.52 8.75
CA GLY A 46 -0.15 2.25 8.40
C GLY A 46 -1.13 2.34 9.57
N LEU A 47 -1.36 1.23 10.27
CA LEU A 47 -2.21 1.19 11.45
C LEU A 47 -1.66 2.08 12.58
N ALA A 48 -0.35 1.99 12.86
CA ALA A 48 0.30 2.79 13.90
C ALA A 48 0.15 4.29 13.64
N ALA A 49 0.33 4.75 12.40
CA ALA A 49 0.17 6.15 12.03
C ALA A 49 -1.28 6.64 12.23
N ILE A 50 -2.27 5.88 11.73
CA ILE A 50 -3.69 6.23 11.82
C ILE A 50 -4.14 6.27 13.29
N VAL A 51 -3.76 5.28 14.09
CA VAL A 51 -4.10 5.22 15.51
C VAL A 51 -3.45 6.36 16.29
N SER A 52 -2.18 6.65 16.01
CA SER A 52 -1.46 7.76 16.66
C SER A 52 -2.14 9.11 16.40
N VAL A 53 -2.53 9.40 15.16
CA VAL A 53 -3.22 10.65 14.82
C VAL A 53 -4.64 10.68 15.40
N SER A 54 -5.34 9.55 15.39
CA SER A 54 -6.66 9.42 16.03
C SER A 54 -6.58 9.79 17.51
N ALA A 55 -5.59 9.25 18.22
CA ALA A 55 -5.36 9.53 19.64
C ALA A 55 -4.95 10.99 19.88
N ALA A 56 -4.09 11.55 19.03
CA ALA A 56 -3.65 12.95 19.13
C ALA A 56 -4.81 13.94 18.91
N GLY A 57 -5.79 13.60 18.08
CA GLY A 57 -6.99 14.39 17.83
C GLY A 57 -8.16 14.10 18.77
N ALA A 58 -7.99 13.24 19.78
CA ALA A 58 -9.06 12.84 20.67
C ALA A 58 -9.50 13.98 21.60
N VAL A 59 -10.80 14.16 21.75
CA VAL A 59 -11.39 15.14 22.66
C VAL A 59 -12.27 14.40 23.67
N PRO A 60 -12.13 14.63 24.99
CA PRO A 60 -12.96 13.97 25.99
C PRO A 60 -14.45 14.17 25.70
N GLY A 61 -15.21 13.08 25.66
CA GLY A 61 -16.65 13.11 25.35
C GLY A 61 -17.02 13.29 23.87
N ALA A 62 -16.04 13.41 22.96
CA ALA A 62 -16.29 13.57 21.53
C ALA A 62 -15.44 12.62 20.67
N PHE A 63 -16.10 11.70 19.98
CA PHE A 63 -15.46 10.69 19.11
C PHE A 63 -15.05 11.23 17.74
N VAL A 64 -15.87 12.13 17.17
CA VAL A 64 -15.73 12.63 15.79
C VAL A 64 -14.37 13.30 15.50
N PRO A 65 -13.78 14.13 16.38
CA PRO A 65 -12.53 14.81 16.10
C PRO A 65 -11.35 13.87 15.80
N GLY A 66 -11.15 12.83 16.63
CA GLY A 66 -10.09 11.85 16.44
C GLY A 66 -10.28 11.04 15.15
N VAL A 67 -11.52 10.60 14.89
CA VAL A 67 -11.86 9.85 13.68
C VAL A 67 -11.67 10.70 12.42
N ARG A 68 -12.06 11.97 12.45
CA ARG A 68 -11.85 12.89 11.31
C ARG A 68 -10.36 13.05 11.01
N ALA A 69 -9.53 13.24 12.04
CA ALA A 69 -8.08 13.35 11.87
C ALA A 69 -7.47 12.05 11.31
N ALA A 70 -7.94 10.89 11.78
CA ALA A 70 -7.53 9.58 11.30
C ALA A 70 -7.86 9.37 9.81
N PHE A 71 -9.09 9.71 9.37
CA PHE A 71 -9.50 9.60 7.97
C PHE A 71 -8.73 10.54 7.04
N LEU A 72 -8.46 11.77 7.48
CA LEU A 72 -7.64 12.71 6.71
C LEU A 72 -6.22 12.18 6.53
N THR A 73 -5.65 11.58 7.58
CA THR A 73 -4.34 10.94 7.52
C THR A 73 -4.33 9.76 6.56
N ALA A 74 -5.33 8.88 6.64
CA ALA A 74 -5.47 7.74 5.74
C ALA A 74 -5.63 8.18 4.27
N SER A 75 -6.40 9.24 4.02
CA SER A 75 -6.57 9.83 2.70
C SER A 75 -5.26 10.41 2.17
N ALA A 76 -4.52 11.17 2.99
CA ALA A 76 -3.22 11.72 2.61
C ALA A 76 -2.21 10.61 2.27
N LEU A 77 -2.12 9.55 3.10
CA LEU A 77 -1.25 8.41 2.84
C LEU A 77 -1.63 7.68 1.53
N THR A 78 -2.93 7.56 1.24
CA THR A 78 -3.42 6.97 -0.01
C THR A 78 -3.03 7.82 -1.21
N VAL A 79 -3.17 9.15 -1.13
CA VAL A 79 -2.75 10.07 -2.21
C VAL A 79 -1.25 9.96 -2.44
N VAL A 80 -0.44 9.92 -1.38
CA VAL A 80 1.02 9.72 -1.49
C VAL A 80 1.32 8.39 -2.18
N ALA A 81 0.69 7.29 -1.77
CA ALA A 81 0.89 5.97 -2.38
C ALA A 81 0.47 5.93 -3.85
N CYS A 82 -0.63 6.59 -4.22
CA CYS A 82 -1.07 6.71 -5.61
C CYS A 82 -0.07 7.53 -6.44
N VAL A 83 0.42 8.65 -5.90
CA VAL A 83 1.40 9.51 -6.58
C VAL A 83 2.72 8.76 -6.77
N THR A 84 3.25 8.10 -5.75
CA THR A 84 4.50 7.33 -5.86
C THR A 84 4.36 6.20 -6.88
N THR A 85 3.26 5.45 -6.83
CA THR A 85 2.96 4.40 -7.81
C THR A 85 2.88 4.98 -9.23
N ALA A 86 2.15 6.08 -9.42
CA ALA A 86 2.03 6.73 -10.72
C ALA A 86 3.38 7.25 -11.23
N LEU A 87 4.25 7.76 -10.37
CA LEU A 87 5.59 8.20 -10.74
C LEU A 87 6.47 7.03 -11.17
N ILE A 88 6.49 5.93 -10.41
CA ILE A 88 7.23 4.70 -10.74
C ILE A 88 6.78 4.13 -12.08
N LEU A 89 5.47 4.05 -12.31
CA LEU A 89 4.92 3.56 -13.57
C LEU A 89 5.21 4.50 -14.74
N ARG A 90 5.25 5.82 -14.52
CA ARG A 90 5.59 6.81 -15.55
C ARG A 90 7.06 6.75 -15.95
N THR A 91 7.97 6.48 -15.02
CA THR A 91 9.41 6.35 -15.34
C THR A 91 9.68 5.07 -16.12
N GLY A 92 9.14 3.92 -15.71
CA GLY A 92 9.37 2.65 -16.42
C GLY A 92 8.82 2.60 -17.85
N ARG A 93 7.80 3.42 -18.18
CA ARG A 93 7.28 3.54 -19.55
C ARG A 93 8.13 4.41 -20.48
N ARG A 94 9.03 5.24 -19.94
CA ARG A 94 9.90 6.10 -20.75
C ARG A 94 11.11 5.36 -21.31
N ASP A 95 11.45 4.23 -20.71
CA ASP A 95 12.60 3.40 -21.11
C ASP A 95 12.23 2.36 -22.20
N ALA A 96 11.01 2.38 -22.73
CA ALA A 96 10.65 1.55 -23.88
C ALA A 96 11.36 2.08 -25.14
N PRO A 97 12.30 1.32 -25.75
CA PRO A 97 13.01 1.75 -26.94
C PRO A 97 12.01 2.00 -28.08
N ALA A 98 12.14 3.15 -28.73
CA ALA A 98 11.54 3.37 -30.05
C ALA A 98 12.40 2.60 -31.07
N ASP A 99 12.16 1.29 -31.18
CA ASP A 99 12.76 0.49 -32.25
C ASP A 99 11.95 0.70 -33.53
N GLY A 100 12.57 1.40 -34.49
CA GLY A 100 12.20 1.46 -35.91
C GLY A 100 13.08 0.57 -36.76
#